data_AF-A0AAU6K5N4-F1
#
_entry.id   AF-A0AAU6K5N4-F1
#
_cell.length_a   1.000
_cell.length_b   1.000
_cell.length_c   1.000
_cell.angle_alpha   90.00
_cell.angle_beta   90.00
_cell.angle_gamma   90.00
#
_symmetry.space_group_name_H-M   'P 1'
#
loop_
_entity.id
_entity.type
_entity.pdbx_description
1 polymer ?
#
loop_
_entity_poly.entity_id
_entity_poly.type
_entity_poly.pdbx_seq_one_letter_code
_entity_poly.pdbx_strand_id
1 'polypeptide(L)'
;MDDWSGDVAQVAGWDAELGELLRQVGDVFPRADLRRRAKACVRGLLGPVSRKNGWQLAEYAGWRRPDGQQHLLDRAKWDVDELRDRVRRYALDGLADSAGGVLVIDETGFAKKGKTSVGVARQFTGSLGGVFPCQIGVCAAWATTRGATLVDRALSVSLG
;
A
#
# COMPACT_ATOMS: atom_id res chain seq x y z
N MET A 1 34.41 3.11 -14.97
CA MET A 1 33.85 1.82 -15.41
C MET A 1 33.24 1.23 -14.17
N ASP A 2 31.98 1.57 -13.92
CA ASP A 2 31.32 1.35 -12.65
C ASP A 2 30.94 -0.11 -12.45
N ASP A 3 31.02 -0.55 -11.20
CA ASP A 3 30.74 -1.90 -10.73
C ASP A 3 29.23 -2.14 -10.65
N TRP A 4 28.64 -2.64 -11.74
CA TRP A 4 27.23 -3.05 -11.83
C TRP A 4 26.93 -4.40 -11.15
N SER A 5 27.93 -5.04 -10.55
CA SER A 5 27.82 -6.38 -9.98
C SER A 5 27.14 -6.38 -8.61
N GLY A 6 27.26 -5.28 -7.85
CA GLY A 6 26.58 -5.09 -6.56
C GLY A 6 25.06 -4.89 -6.68
N ASP A 7 24.61 -4.34 -7.80
CA ASP A 7 23.22 -3.92 -8.02
C ASP A 7 22.28 -5.12 -8.24
N VAL A 8 22.73 -6.13 -9.01
CA VAL A 8 21.92 -7.33 -9.32
C VAL A 8 21.77 -8.25 -8.10
N ALA A 9 22.83 -8.42 -7.31
CA ALA A 9 22.79 -9.24 -6.10
C ALA A 9 21.91 -8.60 -5.00
N GLN A 10 21.97 -7.27 -4.87
CA GLN A 10 21.11 -6.51 -3.98
C GLN A 10 19.63 -6.59 -4.41
N VAL A 11 19.34 -6.42 -5.70
CA VAL A 11 17.98 -6.55 -6.25
C VAL A 11 17.43 -7.98 -6.12
N ALA A 12 18.27 -9.01 -6.30
CA ALA A 12 17.86 -10.39 -6.06
C ALA A 12 17.52 -10.66 -4.59
N GLY A 13 18.26 -10.04 -3.66
CA GLY A 13 17.93 -10.03 -2.23
C GLY A 13 16.55 -9.43 -1.96
N TRP A 14 16.21 -8.33 -2.64
CA TRP A 14 14.91 -7.66 -2.47
C TRP A 14 13.72 -8.47 -2.98
N ASP A 15 13.81 -9.17 -4.12
CA ASP A 15 12.69 -10.04 -4.55
C ASP A 15 12.51 -11.23 -3.62
N ALA A 16 13.59 -11.80 -3.08
CA ALA A 16 13.53 -12.87 -2.10
C ALA A 16 12.86 -12.40 -0.80
N GLU A 17 13.28 -11.25 -0.28
CA GLU A 17 12.72 -10.63 0.92
C GLU A 17 11.24 -10.27 0.74
N LEU A 18 10.88 -9.63 -0.38
CA LEU A 18 9.49 -9.35 -0.73
C LEU A 18 8.68 -10.65 -0.86
N GLY A 19 9.27 -11.67 -1.48
CA GLY A 19 8.66 -12.99 -1.63
C GLY A 19 8.33 -13.64 -0.30
N GLU A 20 9.24 -13.52 0.66
CA GLU A 20 9.08 -14.02 2.03
C GLU A 20 8.03 -13.22 2.82
N LEU A 21 8.06 -11.88 2.76
CA LEU A 21 7.01 -11.06 3.37
C LEU A 21 5.63 -11.40 2.82
N LEU A 22 5.49 -11.52 1.49
CA LEU A 22 4.22 -11.89 0.85
C LEU A 22 3.75 -13.30 1.23
N ARG A 23 4.68 -14.20 1.57
CA ARG A 23 4.36 -15.52 2.10
C ARG A 23 3.83 -15.41 3.54
N GLN A 24 4.49 -14.63 4.40
CA GLN A 24 4.12 -14.44 5.81
C GLN A 24 2.75 -13.79 6.00
N VAL A 25 2.34 -12.88 5.10
CA VAL A 25 1.02 -12.23 5.15
C VAL A 25 -0.04 -12.94 4.29
N GLY A 26 0.33 -14.04 3.63
CA GLY A 26 -0.52 -14.68 2.62
C GLY A 26 -1.80 -15.29 3.19
N ASP A 27 -1.76 -15.86 4.38
CA ASP A 27 -2.91 -16.45 5.09
C ASP A 27 -4.04 -15.43 5.38
N VAL A 28 -3.74 -14.12 5.41
CA VAL A 28 -4.77 -13.06 5.47
C VAL A 28 -5.75 -13.14 4.29
N PHE A 29 -5.32 -13.71 3.16
CA PHE A 29 -6.18 -14.03 2.03
C PHE A 29 -6.57 -15.52 2.11
N PRO A 30 -7.81 -15.87 2.48
CA PRO A 30 -8.16 -17.26 2.81
C PRO A 30 -8.02 -18.21 1.63
N ARG A 31 -8.26 -17.72 0.41
CA ARG A 31 -8.25 -18.53 -0.82
C ARG A 31 -6.92 -18.42 -1.56
N ALA A 32 -6.44 -19.54 -2.10
CA ALA A 32 -5.18 -19.60 -2.85
C ALA A 32 -5.18 -18.68 -4.08
N ASP A 33 -6.32 -18.52 -4.75
CA ASP A 33 -6.44 -17.60 -5.88
C ASP A 33 -6.35 -16.13 -5.45
N LEU A 34 -6.88 -15.77 -4.28
CA LEU A 34 -6.75 -14.44 -3.71
C LEU A 34 -5.30 -14.15 -3.28
N ARG A 35 -4.61 -15.12 -2.66
CA ARG A 35 -3.17 -15.01 -2.32
C ARG A 35 -2.31 -14.71 -3.55
N ARG A 36 -2.50 -15.49 -4.62
CA ARG A 36 -1.80 -15.27 -5.89
C ARG A 36 -2.07 -13.88 -6.45
N ARG A 37 -3.32 -13.39 -6.30
CA ARG A 37 -3.71 -12.07 -6.77
C ARG A 37 -3.14 -10.93 -5.94
N ALA A 38 -3.14 -11.05 -4.62
CA ALA A 38 -2.51 -10.09 -3.73
C ALA A 38 -1.00 -9.96 -4.02
N LYS A 39 -0.31 -11.10 -4.17
CA LYS A 39 1.11 -11.12 -4.55
C LYS A 39 1.38 -10.42 -5.89
N ALA A 40 0.56 -10.71 -6.90
CA ALA A 40 0.68 -10.05 -8.21
C ALA A 40 0.33 -8.56 -8.14
N CYS A 41 -0.65 -8.17 -7.33
CA CYS A 41 -1.03 -6.78 -7.09
C CYS A 41 0.15 -5.98 -6.55
N VAL A 42 0.79 -6.44 -5.47
CA VAL A 42 1.94 -5.78 -4.86
C VAL A 42 3.10 -5.68 -5.84
N ARG A 43 3.40 -6.76 -6.57
CA ARG A 43 4.44 -6.73 -7.62
C ARG A 43 4.11 -5.76 -8.75
N GLY A 44 2.85 -5.65 -9.18
CA GLY A 44 2.45 -4.67 -10.19
C GLY A 44 2.47 -3.23 -9.67
N LEU A 45 2.22 -3.01 -8.38
CA LEU A 45 2.36 -1.71 -7.72
C LEU A 45 3.83 -1.27 -7.68
N LEU A 46 4.76 -2.17 -7.38
CA LEU A 46 6.20 -1.91 -7.36
C LEU A 46 6.85 -1.95 -8.75
N GLY A 47 6.23 -2.62 -9.71
CA GLY A 47 6.74 -2.77 -11.07
C GLY A 47 6.48 -1.55 -11.98
N PRO A 48 7.01 -1.57 -13.23
CA PRO A 48 6.91 -0.48 -14.20
C PRO A 48 5.54 -0.40 -14.90
N VAL A 49 4.45 -0.54 -14.14
CA VAL A 49 3.07 -0.40 -14.64
C VAL A 49 2.69 1.08 -14.70
N SER A 50 2.44 1.60 -15.90
CA SER A 50 2.22 3.05 -16.13
C SER A 50 1.04 3.62 -15.35
N ARG A 51 -0.08 2.87 -15.24
CA ARG A 51 -1.21 3.28 -14.41
C ARG A 51 -1.72 2.10 -13.58
N LYS A 52 -1.82 2.32 -12.28
CA LYS A 52 -2.08 1.29 -11.26
C LYS A 52 -3.57 1.00 -11.12
N ASN A 53 -4.20 0.50 -12.18
CA ASN A 53 -5.60 0.07 -12.17
C ASN A 53 -5.72 -1.46 -12.32
N GLY A 54 -6.91 -2.00 -12.04
CA GLY A 54 -7.13 -3.44 -12.09
C GLY A 54 -6.86 -4.10 -13.44
N TRP A 55 -6.98 -3.35 -14.55
CA TRP A 55 -6.68 -3.85 -15.90
C TRP A 55 -5.18 -4.00 -16.12
N GLN A 56 -4.43 -2.92 -15.94
CA GLN A 56 -3.00 -2.92 -16.22
C GLN A 56 -2.21 -3.78 -15.21
N LEU A 57 -2.68 -3.87 -13.97
CA LEU A 57 -2.12 -4.82 -13.00
C LEU A 57 -2.37 -6.27 -13.42
N ALA A 58 -3.54 -6.59 -14.00
CA ALA A 58 -3.83 -7.92 -14.49
C ALA A 58 -3.00 -8.27 -15.74
N GLU A 59 -2.85 -7.33 -16.69
CA GLU A 59 -1.98 -7.49 -17.86
C GLU A 59 -0.52 -7.71 -17.47
N TYR A 60 -0.01 -6.90 -16.54
CA TYR A 60 1.34 -7.05 -16.01
C TYR A 60 1.55 -8.42 -15.34
N ALA A 61 0.51 -8.96 -14.70
CA ALA A 61 0.52 -10.31 -14.12
C ALA A 61 0.30 -11.44 -15.15
N GLY A 62 0.17 -11.13 -16.45
CA GLY A 62 -0.05 -12.09 -17.52
C GLY A 62 -1.48 -12.63 -17.62
N TRP A 63 -2.48 -11.95 -17.03
CA TRP A 63 -3.87 -12.37 -17.11
C TRP A 63 -4.63 -11.68 -18.23
N ARG A 64 -5.49 -12.43 -18.91
CA ARG A 64 -6.31 -11.95 -20.03
C ARG A 64 -7.47 -11.02 -19.63
N ARG A 65 -7.83 -10.99 -18.34
CA ARG A 65 -9.01 -10.27 -17.84
C ARG A 65 -8.76 -9.62 -16.48
N PRO A 66 -9.35 -8.44 -16.23
CA PRO A 66 -9.19 -7.70 -14.97
C PRO A 66 -10.02 -8.28 -13.82
N ASP A 67 -10.99 -9.15 -14.10
CA ASP A 67 -12.08 -9.53 -13.17
C ASP A 67 -11.56 -10.00 -11.83
N GLY A 68 -10.47 -10.77 -11.83
CA GLY A 68 -9.90 -11.29 -10.60
C GLY A 68 -9.17 -10.22 -9.77
N GLN A 69 -8.49 -9.28 -10.43
CA GLN A 69 -7.85 -8.16 -9.74
C GLN A 69 -8.90 -7.20 -9.18
N GLN A 70 -9.97 -6.96 -9.93
CA GLN A 70 -11.12 -6.20 -9.45
C GLN A 70 -11.83 -6.92 -8.30
N HIS A 71 -12.01 -8.25 -8.40
CA HIS A 71 -12.59 -9.04 -7.31
C HIS A 71 -11.78 -8.92 -6.02
N LEU A 72 -10.44 -9.01 -6.09
CA LEU A 72 -9.56 -8.82 -4.93
C LEU A 72 -9.79 -7.46 -4.23
N LEU A 73 -9.92 -6.38 -5.00
CA LEU A 73 -9.98 -5.01 -4.50
C LEU A 73 -11.38 -4.55 -4.07
N ASP A 74 -12.44 -5.16 -4.61
CA ASP A 74 -13.82 -4.68 -4.47
C ASP A 74 -14.72 -5.65 -3.68
N ARG A 75 -14.60 -6.96 -3.93
CA ARG A 75 -15.59 -7.95 -3.48
C ARG A 75 -15.05 -9.01 -2.54
N ALA A 76 -13.77 -9.32 -2.63
CA ALA A 76 -13.14 -10.31 -1.77
C ALA A 76 -13.16 -9.84 -0.31
N LYS A 77 -13.38 -10.78 0.60
CA LYS A 77 -13.29 -10.54 2.05
C LYS A 77 -11.93 -11.03 2.54
N TRP A 78 -11.15 -10.11 3.07
CA TRP A 78 -9.87 -10.31 3.73
C TRP A 78 -9.73 -9.22 4.78
N ASP A 79 -8.99 -9.51 5.84
CA ASP A 79 -8.87 -8.60 6.97
C ASP A 79 -7.79 -7.55 6.65
N VAL A 80 -8.27 -6.32 6.48
CA VAL A 80 -7.42 -5.19 6.10
C VAL A 80 -6.55 -4.71 7.26
N ASP A 81 -7.04 -4.83 8.49
CA ASP A 81 -6.35 -4.39 9.69
C ASP A 81 -5.30 -5.41 10.11
N GLU A 82 -5.60 -6.71 9.97
CA GLU A 82 -4.61 -7.77 10.17
C GLU A 82 -3.45 -7.68 9.16
N LEU A 83 -3.74 -7.39 7.88
CA LEU A 83 -2.67 -7.17 6.89
C LEU A 83 -1.81 -5.95 7.28
N ARG A 84 -2.45 -4.84 7.66
CA ARG A 84 -1.78 -3.62 8.12
C ARG A 84 -0.88 -3.93 9.32
N ASP A 85 -1.38 -4.62 10.35
CA ASP A 85 -0.63 -4.93 11.56
C ASP A 85 0.57 -5.84 11.29
N ARG A 86 0.46 -6.82 10.37
CA ARG A 86 1.59 -7.66 9.97
C ARG A 86 2.67 -6.88 9.23
N VAL A 87 2.28 -6.06 8.26
CA VAL A 87 3.22 -5.21 7.52
C VAL A 87 3.86 -4.18 8.45
N ARG A 88 3.09 -3.61 9.37
CA ARG A 88 3.59 -2.72 10.44
C ARG A 88 4.65 -3.42 11.28
N ARG A 89 4.39 -4.62 11.78
CA ARG A 89 5.38 -5.39 12.58
C ARG A 89 6.67 -5.60 11.81
N TYR A 90 6.58 -6.14 10.58
CA TYR A 90 7.75 -6.33 9.72
C TYR A 90 8.55 -5.03 9.53
N ALA A 91 7.88 -3.92 9.24
CA ALA A 91 8.55 -2.65 9.01
C ALA A 91 9.17 -2.05 10.29
N LEU A 92 8.51 -2.19 11.44
CA LEU A 92 9.03 -1.75 12.73
C LEU A 92 10.26 -2.56 13.16
N ASP A 93 10.23 -3.88 12.95
CA ASP A 93 11.38 -4.75 13.24
C ASP A 93 12.58 -4.38 12.35
N GLY A 94 12.35 -4.09 11.07
CA GLY A 94 13.39 -3.66 10.13
C GLY A 94 13.96 -2.25 10.42
N LEU A 95 13.13 -1.36 10.96
CA LEU A 95 13.51 0.02 11.31
C LEU A 95 13.94 0.18 12.78
N ALA A 96 13.99 -0.90 13.56
CA ALA A 96 14.39 -0.83 14.96
C ALA A 96 15.74 -0.13 15.11
N ASP A 97 15.78 0.84 16.04
CA ASP A 97 16.91 1.72 16.30
C ASP A 97 17.02 1.95 17.81
N SER A 98 18.24 1.84 18.33
CA SER A 98 18.58 2.14 19.72
C SER A 98 18.24 3.58 20.13
N ALA A 99 18.24 4.52 19.19
CA ALA A 99 17.84 5.90 19.44
C ALA A 99 16.32 6.09 19.56
N GLY A 100 15.53 5.04 19.29
CA GLY A 100 14.07 5.10 19.23
C GLY A 100 13.56 5.70 17.91
N GLY A 101 12.35 6.25 17.95
CA GLY A 101 11.73 6.88 16.79
C GLY A 101 10.62 7.86 17.16
N VAL A 102 10.11 8.54 16.15
CA VAL A 102 9.05 9.54 16.28
C VAL A 102 7.80 9.06 15.55
N LEU A 103 6.67 9.14 16.22
CA LEU A 103 5.36 8.95 15.61
C LEU A 103 4.90 10.28 15.01
N VAL A 104 4.77 10.31 13.68
CA VAL A 104 4.27 11.45 12.92
C VAL A 104 2.82 11.17 12.52
N ILE A 105 1.93 12.09 12.84
CA ILE A 105 0.52 12.03 12.43
C ILE A 105 0.28 13.20 11.49
N ASP A 106 -0.24 12.90 10.31
CA ASP A 106 -0.53 13.90 9.29
C ASP A 106 -1.83 13.57 8.54
N GLU A 107 -2.51 14.62 8.08
CA GLU A 107 -3.72 14.53 7.28
C GLU A 107 -3.41 14.86 5.82
N THR A 108 -3.82 13.98 4.91
CA THR A 108 -3.62 14.18 3.48
C THR A 108 -4.96 14.20 2.76
N GLY A 109 -5.17 15.26 1.95
CA GLY A 109 -6.34 15.39 1.10
C GLY A 109 -6.14 14.76 -0.27
N PHE A 110 -6.97 13.78 -0.61
CA PHE A 110 -7.03 13.15 -1.92
C PHE A 110 -8.17 13.77 -2.72
N ALA A 111 -7.83 14.58 -3.72
CA ALA A 111 -8.81 15.21 -4.61
C ALA A 111 -9.69 14.13 -5.30
N LYS A 112 -11.01 14.35 -5.31
CA LYS A 112 -11.96 13.44 -5.97
C LYS A 112 -12.92 14.21 -6.85
N LYS A 113 -13.28 13.58 -7.97
CA LYS A 113 -14.32 14.05 -8.87
C LYS A 113 -15.53 13.11 -8.72
N GLY A 114 -16.64 13.64 -8.19
CA GLY A 114 -17.88 12.89 -7.98
C GLY A 114 -18.17 12.54 -6.51
N LYS A 115 -19.24 11.78 -6.27
CA LYS A 115 -19.75 11.42 -4.93
C LYS A 115 -19.75 9.91 -4.66
N THR A 116 -19.16 9.13 -5.55
CA THR A 116 -19.25 7.65 -5.54
C THR A 116 -18.17 6.98 -4.69
N SER A 117 -17.17 7.73 -4.22
CA SER A 117 -16.16 7.22 -3.29
C SER A 117 -16.54 7.54 -1.85
N VAL A 118 -16.36 6.58 -0.95
CA VAL A 118 -16.62 6.72 0.50
C VAL A 118 -15.83 7.89 1.09
N GLY A 119 -16.39 8.66 2.01
CA GLY A 119 -15.66 9.75 2.68
C GLY A 119 -15.34 10.95 1.79
N VAL A 120 -15.93 11.05 0.58
CA VAL A 120 -15.82 12.26 -0.24
C VAL A 120 -16.75 13.33 0.29
N ALA A 121 -16.17 14.46 0.69
CA ALA A 121 -16.91 15.66 1.08
C ALA A 121 -16.14 16.92 0.65
N ARG A 122 -16.79 18.07 0.70
CA ARG A 122 -16.10 19.36 0.55
C ARG A 122 -15.41 19.68 1.86
N GLN A 123 -14.09 19.53 1.90
CA GLN A 123 -13.28 19.69 3.11
C GLN A 123 -12.09 20.59 2.80
N PHE A 124 -11.61 21.32 3.81
CA PHE A 124 -10.35 22.03 3.69
C PHE A 124 -9.21 21.00 3.63
N THR A 125 -8.26 21.24 2.74
CA THR A 125 -7.06 20.42 2.61
C THR A 125 -5.87 21.33 2.33
N GLY A 126 -4.88 21.28 3.22
CA GLY A 126 -3.65 22.05 3.06
C GLY A 126 -2.92 21.69 1.76
N SER A 127 -2.92 20.41 1.38
CA SER A 127 -2.26 19.92 0.16
C SER A 127 -2.87 20.43 -1.15
N LEU A 128 -4.14 20.87 -1.15
CA LEU A 128 -4.77 21.52 -2.31
C LEU A 128 -4.97 23.03 -2.13
N GLY A 129 -4.59 23.58 -0.98
CA GLY A 129 -4.66 25.02 -0.69
C GLY A 129 -6.08 25.59 -0.55
N GLY A 130 -7.06 24.78 -0.13
CA GLY A 130 -8.44 25.27 0.01
C GLY A 130 -9.49 24.19 0.23
N VAL A 131 -10.76 24.54 -0.06
CA VAL A 131 -11.91 23.65 0.12
C VAL A 131 -12.31 23.01 -1.20
N PHE A 132 -12.11 21.69 -1.30
CA PHE A 132 -12.38 20.91 -2.50
C PHE A 132 -13.15 19.63 -2.18
N PRO A 133 -13.89 19.06 -3.15
CA PRO A 133 -14.35 17.68 -3.03
C PRO A 133 -13.13 16.74 -2.92
N CYS A 134 -12.93 16.16 -1.74
CA CYS A 134 -11.80 15.29 -1.45
C CYS A 134 -12.15 14.25 -0.38
N GLN A 135 -11.33 13.21 -0.33
CA GLN A 135 -11.20 12.33 0.84
C GLN A 135 -10.07 12.87 1.71
N ILE A 136 -10.23 12.89 3.03
CA ILE A 136 -9.12 13.18 3.95
C ILE A 136 -8.70 11.88 4.62
N GLY A 137 -7.48 11.43 4.36
CA GLY A 137 -6.88 10.31 5.07
C GLY A 137 -5.96 10.83 6.18
N VAL A 138 -6.15 10.34 7.40
CA VAL A 138 -5.22 10.57 8.51
C VAL A 138 -4.26 9.38 8.55
N CYS A 139 -2.97 9.65 8.39
CA CYS A 139 -1.94 8.62 8.35
C CYS A 139 -1.02 8.77 9.56
N ALA A 140 -0.60 7.63 10.10
CA ALA A 140 0.44 7.56 11.11
C ALA A 140 1.70 6.96 10.48
N ALA A 141 2.83 7.64 10.63
CA ALA A 141 4.13 7.17 10.18
C ALA A 141 5.09 7.04 11.37
N TRP A 142 5.92 5.99 11.35
CA TRP A 142 7.02 5.83 12.30
C TRP A 142 8.33 6.17 11.61
N ALA A 143 9.07 7.13 12.15
CA ALA A 143 10.33 7.61 11.61
C ALA A 143 11.48 7.36 12.60
N THR A 144 12.59 6.85 12.09
CA THR A 144 13.83 6.56 12.82
C THR A 144 15.02 7.11 12.04
N THR A 145 16.25 6.99 12.56
CA THR A 145 17.43 7.37 11.79
C THR A 145 17.67 6.46 10.58
N ARG A 146 17.07 5.26 10.56
CA ARG A 146 17.21 4.26 9.48
C ARG A 146 16.20 4.42 8.35
N GLY A 147 15.15 5.22 8.57
CA GLY A 147 14.07 5.43 7.59
C GLY A 147 12.72 5.64 8.25
N ALA A 148 11.67 5.69 7.42
CA ALA A 148 10.31 5.88 7.85
C ALA A 148 9.33 4.94 7.13
N THR A 149 8.24 4.58 7.80
CA THR A 149 7.18 3.74 7.25
C THR A 149 5.79 4.17 7.74
N LEU A 150 4.76 3.91 6.93
CA LEU A 150 3.38 4.04 7.37
C LEU A 150 3.02 2.88 8.31
N VAL A 151 2.47 3.22 9.48
CA VAL A 151 2.10 2.25 10.53
C VAL A 151 0.59 2.19 10.76
N ASP A 152 -0.15 3.26 10.41
CA ASP A 152 -1.60 3.26 10.49
C ASP A 152 -2.26 4.24 9.52
N ARG A 153 -3.57 4.05 9.29
CA ARG A 153 -4.40 4.90 8.45
C ARG A 153 -5.87 4.89 8.89
N ALA A 154 -6.48 6.06 8.91
CA ALA A 154 -7.92 6.23 9.04
C ALA A 154 -8.46 7.13 7.93
N LEU A 155 -9.71 6.93 7.54
CA LEU A 155 -10.40 7.83 6.63
C LEU A 155 -11.32 8.74 7.44
N SER A 156 -11.14 10.05 7.30
CA SER A 156 -12.10 11.01 7.84
C SER A 156 -13.40 10.87 7.07
N VAL A 157 -14.46 10.49 7.77
CA VAL A 157 -15.81 10.44 7.24
C VAL A 157 -16.60 11.58 7.86
N SER A 158 -17.18 12.42 7.02
CA SER A 158 -18.13 13.42 7.49
C SER A 158 -19.36 12.68 8.04
N LEU A 159 -19.66 12.84 9.32
CA LEU A 159 -20.94 12.43 9.88
C LEU A 159 -22.01 13.24 9.14
N GLY A 160 -22.90 12.53 8.45
CA GLY A 160 -24.02 13.13 7.72
C GLY A 160 -25.14 13.58 8.64
#